data_AF-A0A529HPT4-F1
#
_entry.id   AF-A0A529HPT4-F1
#
_cell.length_a   1.000
_cell.length_b   1.000
_cell.length_c   1.000
_cell.angle_alpha   90.00
_cell.angle_beta   90.00
_cell.angle_gamma   90.00
#
_symmetry.space_group_name_H-M   'P 1'
#
loop_
_entity.id
_entity.type
_entity.pdbx_description
1 polymer ?
#
loop_
_entity_poly.entity_id
_entity_poly.type
_entity_poly.pdbx_seq_one_letter_code
_entity_poly.pdbx_strand_id
1 'polypeptide(L)'
;LIKGEQKLTDPQWVEPYKELAKWKPYLGDGFEAQTYPDSQNLFTLGRAAIYPAGSWEIGLFNTQAQFKMGAFPPPVQKAGDTCYISDHTDIGMGLNAASKHPEEAKKFLSWVASPDFANIYANALPGFFSLNNTPVKMEDPLAQEFVSWRGKCKSTIRSTYQ
;
A
#
# COMPACT_ATOMS: atom_id res chain seq x y z
N LEU A 1 -8.01 -11.22 -16.17
CA LEU A 1 -7.29 -12.18 -15.29
C LEU A 1 -8.23 -13.15 -14.56
N ILE A 2 -9.17 -12.68 -13.73
CA ILE A 2 -10.05 -13.57 -12.91
C ILE A 2 -10.94 -14.49 -13.76
N LYS A 3 -11.43 -14.00 -14.91
CA LYS A 3 -12.21 -14.81 -15.87
C LYS A 3 -11.37 -15.67 -16.81
N GLY A 4 -10.03 -15.58 -16.76
CA GLY A 4 -9.12 -16.28 -17.67
C GLY A 4 -9.09 -15.76 -19.12
N GLU A 5 -9.78 -14.66 -19.43
CA GLU A 5 -9.94 -14.16 -20.82
C GLU A 5 -8.76 -13.30 -21.33
N GLN A 6 -7.84 -12.90 -20.45
CA GLN A 6 -6.72 -12.01 -20.78
C GLN A 6 -5.41 -12.78 -20.77
N LYS A 7 -4.48 -12.38 -21.64
CA LYS A 7 -3.11 -12.91 -21.68
C LYS A 7 -2.14 -11.89 -21.09
N LEU A 8 -1.09 -12.36 -20.42
CA LEU A 8 -0.02 -11.49 -19.90
C LEU A 8 0.77 -10.77 -21.02
N THR A 9 0.57 -11.19 -22.27
CA THR A 9 1.13 -10.55 -23.47
C THR A 9 0.20 -9.49 -24.07
N ASP A 10 -1.02 -9.32 -23.55
CA ASP A 10 -1.92 -8.27 -24.04
C ASP A 10 -1.32 -6.89 -23.73
N PRO A 11 -1.59 -5.86 -24.55
CA PRO A 11 -0.99 -4.54 -24.38
C PRO A 11 -1.15 -3.96 -22.97
N GLN A 12 -2.32 -4.12 -22.35
CA GLN A 12 -2.59 -3.65 -20.98
C GLN A 12 -1.65 -4.25 -19.90
N TRP A 13 -1.05 -5.41 -20.16
CA TRP A 13 -0.08 -6.06 -19.27
C TRP A 13 1.36 -5.72 -19.63
N VAL A 14 1.66 -5.51 -20.92
CA VAL A 14 3.02 -5.25 -21.41
C VAL A 14 3.41 -3.77 -21.31
N GLU A 15 2.49 -2.84 -21.59
CA GLU A 15 2.78 -1.40 -21.60
C GLU A 15 3.30 -0.86 -20.24
N PRO A 16 2.77 -1.28 -19.07
CA PRO A 16 3.34 -0.87 -17.78
C PRO A 16 4.83 -1.23 -17.64
N TYR A 17 5.24 -2.42 -18.08
CA TYR A 17 6.66 -2.83 -18.04
C TYR A 17 7.52 -2.03 -19.02
N LYS A 18 6.99 -1.66 -20.18
CA LYS A 18 7.69 -0.76 -21.11
C LYS A 18 7.91 0.62 -20.48
N GLU A 19 6.93 1.11 -19.72
CA GLU A 19 7.07 2.39 -19.01
C GLU A 19 8.11 2.28 -17.88
N LEU A 20 8.04 1.25 -17.04
CA LEU A 20 9.04 0.99 -15.99
C LEU A 20 10.45 0.83 -16.57
N ALA A 21 10.60 0.22 -17.75
CA ALA A 21 11.88 0.09 -18.42
C ALA A 21 12.50 1.44 -18.81
N LYS A 22 11.69 2.50 -19.03
CA LYS A 22 12.20 3.87 -19.26
C LYS A 22 12.77 4.50 -17.99
N TRP A 23 12.50 3.93 -16.82
CA TRP A 23 12.97 4.49 -15.56
C TRP A 23 14.45 4.19 -15.28
N LYS A 24 15.05 3.23 -16.00
CA LYS A 24 16.46 2.82 -15.83
C LYS A 24 17.46 3.99 -15.66
N PRO A 25 17.41 5.08 -16.45
CA PRO A 25 18.33 6.20 -16.30
C PRO A 25 18.20 6.98 -14.98
N TYR A 26 17.11 6.78 -14.24
CA TYR A 26 16.83 7.43 -12.96
C TYR A 26 17.05 6.52 -11.75
N LEU A 27 17.35 5.24 -11.97
CA LEU A 27 17.66 4.30 -10.91
C LEU A 27 19.13 4.41 -10.52
N GLY A 28 19.44 4.04 -9.27
CA GLY A 28 20.82 4.04 -8.79
C GLY A 28 21.70 3.01 -9.51
N ASP A 29 23.02 3.20 -9.44
CA ASP A 29 23.98 2.22 -9.97
C ASP A 29 23.76 0.84 -9.34
N GLY A 30 23.66 -0.19 -10.17
CA GLY A 30 23.44 -1.57 -9.72
C GLY A 30 22.01 -1.85 -9.23
N PHE A 31 21.02 -1.06 -9.64
CA PHE A 31 19.61 -1.25 -9.29
C PHE A 31 19.10 -2.68 -9.57
N GLU A 32 19.72 -3.41 -10.49
CA GLU A 32 19.37 -4.79 -10.83
C GLU A 32 19.62 -5.76 -9.67
N ALA A 33 20.52 -5.44 -8.75
CA ALA A 33 20.84 -6.23 -7.56
C ALA A 33 20.31 -5.60 -6.26
N GLN A 34 19.68 -4.42 -6.34
CA GLN A 34 19.21 -3.66 -5.19
C GLN A 34 18.03 -4.36 -4.52
N THR A 35 18.15 -4.62 -3.22
CA THR A 35 17.07 -5.24 -2.44
C THR A 35 16.07 -4.18 -1.94
N TYR A 36 14.95 -4.65 -1.38
CA TYR A 36 13.98 -3.78 -0.74
C TYR A 36 14.57 -2.94 0.42
N PRO A 37 15.30 -3.53 1.40
CA PRO A 37 16.00 -2.74 2.42
C PRO A 37 17.05 -1.76 1.87
N ASP A 38 17.78 -2.13 0.81
CA ASP A 38 18.73 -1.20 0.18
C ASP A 38 18.00 0.03 -0.37
N SER A 39 16.84 -0.18 -1.00
CA SER A 39 16.00 0.87 -1.54
C SER A 39 15.45 1.79 -0.45
N GLN A 40 14.97 1.22 0.66
CA GLN A 40 14.51 1.98 1.82
C GLN A 40 15.64 2.87 2.36
N ASN A 41 16.84 2.30 2.54
CA ASN A 41 18.02 3.02 3.01
C ASN A 41 18.41 4.16 2.06
N LEU A 42 18.40 3.94 0.74
CA LEU A 42 18.71 5.00 -0.22
C LEU A 42 17.75 6.18 -0.09
N PHE A 43 16.45 5.91 0.07
CA PHE A 43 15.46 6.97 0.25
C PHE A 43 15.64 7.70 1.59
N THR A 44 15.72 6.98 2.71
CA THR A 44 15.80 7.59 4.04
C THR A 44 17.11 8.34 4.28
N LEU A 45 18.20 7.95 3.60
CA LEU A 45 19.47 8.68 3.57
C LEU A 45 19.47 9.89 2.61
N GLY A 46 18.35 10.19 1.94
CA GLY A 46 18.23 11.30 0.99
C GLY A 46 18.98 11.09 -0.32
N ARG A 47 19.35 9.84 -0.64
CA ARG A 47 20.06 9.47 -1.88
C ARG A 47 19.10 9.11 -3.02
N ALA A 48 17.81 9.06 -2.76
CA ALA A 48 16.76 8.97 -3.77
C ALA A 48 15.69 10.04 -3.50
N ALA A 49 15.28 10.75 -4.55
CA ALA A 49 14.24 11.79 -4.44
C ALA A 49 12.81 11.21 -4.37
N ILE A 50 12.59 10.06 -5.02
CA ILE A 50 11.29 9.39 -5.12
C ILE A 50 11.49 7.89 -4.84
N TYR A 51 10.59 7.32 -4.03
CA TYR A 51 10.53 5.89 -3.77
C TYR A 51 9.13 5.35 -4.14
N PRO A 52 9.00 4.41 -5.10
CA PRO A 52 7.73 3.75 -5.39
C PRO A 52 7.26 2.92 -4.18
N ALA A 53 6.33 3.45 -3.40
CA ALA A 53 5.93 2.94 -2.09
C ALA A 53 4.55 2.28 -2.08
N GLY A 54 4.32 1.47 -1.05
CA GLY A 54 2.98 1.26 -0.49
C GLY A 54 2.83 2.00 0.84
N SER A 55 1.59 2.13 1.32
CA SER A 55 1.31 2.85 2.57
C SER A 55 1.97 2.20 3.81
N TRP A 56 2.31 0.92 3.76
CA TRP A 56 3.02 0.21 4.83
C TRP A 56 4.41 0.77 5.14
N GLU A 57 5.00 1.60 4.27
CA GLU A 57 6.29 2.25 4.49
C GLU A 57 6.25 3.40 5.50
N ILE A 58 5.06 3.97 5.77
CA ILE A 58 4.91 5.22 6.53
C ILE A 58 5.62 5.13 7.89
N GLY A 59 5.39 4.05 8.65
CA GLY A 59 6.00 3.89 9.97
C GLY A 59 7.54 3.88 9.94
N LEU A 60 8.13 3.18 8.96
CA LEU A 60 9.58 3.10 8.81
C LEU A 60 10.15 4.45 8.36
N PHE A 61 9.57 5.07 7.35
CA PHE A 61 10.05 6.36 6.82
C PHE A 61 9.89 7.49 7.84
N ASN A 62 8.80 7.54 8.60
CA ASN A 62 8.62 8.54 9.67
C ASN A 62 9.71 8.46 10.74
N THR A 63 10.23 7.25 10.97
CA THR A 63 11.27 7.01 11.98
C THR A 63 12.67 7.31 11.44
N GLN A 64 12.94 6.98 10.18
CA GLN A 64 14.30 6.98 9.62
C GLN A 64 14.62 8.21 8.77
N ALA A 65 13.65 8.78 8.04
CA ALA A 65 13.89 9.92 7.17
C ALA A 65 14.07 11.20 8.01
N GLN A 66 15.16 11.93 7.76
CA GLN A 66 15.47 13.19 8.45
C GLN A 66 15.01 14.44 7.68
N PHE A 67 14.18 14.25 6.66
CA PHE A 67 13.66 15.31 5.79
C PHE A 67 12.14 15.28 5.74
N LYS A 68 11.54 16.41 5.36
CA LYS A 68 10.09 16.47 5.10
C LYS A 68 9.78 15.68 3.84
N MET A 69 8.84 14.76 3.95
CA MET A 69 8.39 13.92 2.85
C MET A 69 6.90 14.15 2.58
N GLY A 70 6.51 13.85 1.34
CA GLY A 70 5.13 13.84 0.88
C GLY A 70 4.88 12.59 0.05
N ALA A 71 3.62 12.31 -0.21
CA ALA A 71 3.19 11.21 -1.07
C ALA A 71 2.38 11.79 -2.24
N PHE A 72 2.48 11.15 -3.41
CA PHE A 72 1.65 11.49 -4.57
C PHE A 72 1.22 10.19 -5.27
N PRO A 73 0.03 10.15 -5.90
CA PRO A 73 -0.44 8.97 -6.60
C PRO A 73 0.41 8.72 -7.87
N PRO A 74 0.46 7.48 -8.38
CA PRO A 74 1.13 7.18 -9.63
C PRO A 74 0.65 8.09 -10.77
N PRO A 75 1.55 8.54 -11.67
CA PRO A 75 1.15 9.37 -12.79
C PRO A 75 0.21 8.61 -13.74
N VAL A 76 -0.73 9.34 -14.34
CA VAL A 76 -1.60 8.83 -15.41
C VAL A 76 -0.94 9.05 -16.77
N GLN A 77 -1.35 8.27 -17.78
CA GLN A 77 -0.74 8.34 -19.12
C GLN A 77 -0.96 9.70 -19.80
N LYS A 78 -2.16 10.28 -19.67
CA LYS A 78 -2.51 11.60 -20.18
C LYS A 78 -3.22 12.42 -19.11
N ALA A 79 -3.04 13.73 -19.15
CA ALA A 79 -3.78 14.63 -18.27
C ALA A 79 -5.30 14.41 -18.43
N GLY A 80 -5.99 14.19 -17.32
CA GLY A 80 -7.43 13.89 -17.29
C GLY A 80 -7.79 12.41 -17.36
N ASP A 81 -6.83 11.51 -17.56
CA ASP A 81 -7.08 10.07 -17.50
C ASP A 81 -7.49 9.64 -16.08
N THR A 82 -8.22 8.53 -16.02
CA THR A 82 -8.65 7.94 -14.75
C THR A 82 -7.44 7.46 -13.94
N CYS A 83 -7.29 7.98 -12.73
CA CYS A 83 -6.31 7.48 -11.76
C CYS A 83 -6.75 6.12 -11.21
N TYR A 84 -5.78 5.22 -11.02
CA TYR A 84 -5.96 3.95 -10.35
C TYR A 84 -4.96 3.81 -9.21
N ILE A 85 -5.42 3.32 -8.06
CA ILE A 85 -4.58 2.91 -6.93
C ILE A 85 -4.74 1.42 -6.68
N SER A 86 -3.67 0.75 -6.26
CA SER A 86 -3.79 -0.62 -5.76
C SER A 86 -4.34 -0.59 -4.34
N ASP A 87 -5.56 -1.11 -4.17
CA ASP A 87 -6.21 -1.21 -2.86
C ASP A 87 -6.42 -2.69 -2.54
N HIS A 88 -5.71 -3.16 -1.51
CA HIS A 88 -5.59 -4.58 -1.21
C HIS A 88 -5.83 -4.83 0.27
N THR A 89 -6.66 -5.83 0.58
CA THR A 89 -6.85 -6.31 1.94
C THR A 89 -5.62 -7.11 2.36
N ASP A 90 -4.88 -6.60 3.33
CA ASP A 90 -3.64 -7.24 3.79
C ASP A 90 -3.88 -8.22 4.95
N ILE A 91 -4.49 -7.74 6.04
CA ILE A 91 -4.59 -8.50 7.29
C ILE A 91 -6.03 -8.97 7.51
N GLY A 92 -6.20 -10.29 7.58
CA GLY A 92 -7.44 -10.94 7.97
C GLY A 92 -7.23 -11.82 9.21
N MET A 93 -8.14 -11.74 10.18
CA MET A 93 -8.15 -12.61 11.35
C MET A 93 -9.37 -13.52 11.32
N GLY A 94 -9.17 -14.81 11.61
CA GLY A 94 -10.22 -15.81 11.60
C GLY A 94 -10.17 -16.74 12.81
N LEU A 95 -11.31 -17.36 13.11
CA LEU A 95 -11.44 -18.38 14.15
C LEU A 95 -11.26 -19.77 13.53
N ASN A 96 -10.32 -20.55 14.07
CA ASN A 96 -10.25 -21.98 13.78
C ASN A 96 -11.52 -22.68 14.31
N ALA A 97 -12.25 -23.36 13.42
CA ALA A 97 -13.48 -24.07 13.75
C ALA A 97 -13.30 -25.17 14.82
N ALA A 98 -12.08 -25.71 14.97
CA ALA A 98 -11.73 -26.72 15.97
C ALA A 98 -11.19 -26.13 17.29
N SER A 99 -11.27 -24.81 17.49
CA SER A 99 -10.78 -24.18 18.72
C SER A 99 -11.45 -24.77 19.97
N LYS A 100 -10.66 -25.03 21.01
CA LYS A 100 -11.17 -25.40 22.34
C LYS A 100 -11.75 -24.20 23.11
N HIS A 101 -11.55 -22.98 22.59
CA HIS A 101 -11.97 -21.70 23.17
C HIS A 101 -12.75 -20.87 22.15
N PRO A 102 -13.91 -21.37 21.65
CA PRO A 102 -14.64 -20.67 20.58
C PRO A 102 -15.27 -19.38 21.07
N GLU A 103 -15.76 -19.32 22.31
CA GLU A 103 -16.45 -18.15 22.83
C GLU A 103 -15.48 -17.00 23.17
N GLU A 104 -14.31 -17.32 23.72
CA GLU A 104 -13.25 -16.35 24.00
C GLU A 104 -12.69 -15.78 22.69
N ALA A 105 -12.47 -16.62 21.69
CA ALA A 105 -11.98 -16.18 20.39
C ALA A 105 -13.02 -15.32 19.66
N LYS A 106 -14.33 -15.66 19.72
CA LYS A 106 -15.40 -14.80 19.22
C LYS A 106 -15.40 -13.45 19.92
N LYS A 107 -15.28 -13.42 21.25
CA LYS A 107 -15.21 -12.17 22.02
C LYS A 107 -14.05 -11.28 21.56
N PHE A 108 -12.88 -11.88 21.34
CA PHE A 108 -11.73 -11.16 20.81
C PHE A 108 -11.97 -10.64 19.38
N LEU A 109 -12.46 -11.48 18.47
CA LEU A 109 -12.75 -11.08 17.09
C LEU A 109 -13.83 -9.99 17.00
N SER A 110 -14.85 -10.05 17.85
CA SER A 110 -15.86 -8.98 17.96
C SER A 110 -15.25 -7.67 18.40
N TRP A 111 -14.27 -7.68 19.31
CA TRP A 111 -13.54 -6.46 19.68
C TRP A 111 -12.63 -5.99 18.54
N VAL A 112 -11.90 -6.87 17.86
CA VAL A 112 -11.09 -6.53 16.68
C VAL A 112 -11.93 -5.89 15.57
N ALA A 113 -13.18 -6.33 15.40
CA ALA A 113 -14.11 -5.75 14.42
C ALA A 113 -14.77 -4.43 14.87
N SER A 114 -14.51 -3.97 16.11
CA SER A 114 -15.14 -2.76 16.65
C SER A 114 -14.54 -1.46 16.09
N PRO A 115 -15.30 -0.36 16.12
CA PRO A 115 -14.76 0.97 15.80
C PRO A 115 -13.58 1.38 16.69
N ASP A 116 -13.58 1.00 17.97
CA ASP A 116 -12.52 1.34 18.92
C ASP A 116 -11.19 0.70 18.51
N PHE A 117 -11.21 -0.59 18.18
CA PHE A 117 -10.01 -1.26 17.69
C PHE A 117 -9.55 -0.68 16.35
N ALA A 118 -10.49 -0.40 15.44
CA ALA A 118 -10.16 0.21 14.16
C ALA A 118 -9.42 1.55 14.33
N ASN A 119 -9.80 2.37 15.31
CA ASN A 119 -9.14 3.63 15.63
C ASN A 119 -7.74 3.42 16.24
N ILE A 120 -7.62 2.50 17.21
CA ILE A 120 -6.33 2.16 17.82
C ILE A 120 -5.36 1.66 16.75
N TYR A 121 -5.78 0.68 15.96
CA TYR A 121 -4.93 -0.02 15.03
C TYR A 121 -4.41 0.90 13.92
N ALA A 122 -5.30 1.65 13.27
CA ALA A 122 -4.93 2.47 12.12
C ALA A 122 -3.99 3.64 12.48
N ASN A 123 -4.01 4.09 13.73
CA ASN A 123 -3.12 5.16 14.22
C ASN A 123 -1.85 4.60 14.91
N ALA A 124 -1.88 3.40 15.46
CA ALA A 124 -0.68 2.72 15.98
C ALA A 124 0.21 2.17 14.86
N LEU A 125 -0.39 1.79 13.72
CA LEU A 125 0.32 1.32 12.53
C LEU A 125 -0.12 2.14 11.30
N PRO A 126 0.36 3.39 11.18
CA PRO A 126 -0.04 4.26 10.09
C PRO A 126 0.34 3.63 8.75
N GLY A 127 -0.64 3.61 7.83
CA GLY A 127 -0.52 2.95 6.53
C GLY A 127 -1.41 1.71 6.36
N PHE A 128 -2.00 1.22 7.44
CA PHE A 128 -2.97 0.13 7.40
C PHE A 128 -4.37 0.68 7.71
N PHE A 129 -5.16 0.82 6.65
CA PHE A 129 -6.46 1.47 6.71
C PHE A 129 -7.57 0.47 6.99
N SER A 130 -8.39 0.75 8.00
CA SER A 130 -9.53 -0.09 8.36
C SER A 130 -10.55 -0.21 7.22
N LEU A 131 -11.17 -1.39 7.10
CA LEU A 131 -12.32 -1.66 6.22
C LEU A 131 -13.66 -1.41 6.91
N ASN A 132 -13.65 -0.85 8.13
CA ASN A 132 -14.87 -0.55 8.87
C ASN A 132 -15.74 0.46 8.11
N ASN A 133 -17.06 0.29 8.18
CA ASN A 133 -18.02 1.22 7.59
C ASN A 133 -17.96 2.61 8.23
N THR A 134 -17.55 2.68 9.50
CA THR A 134 -17.30 3.95 10.17
C THR A 134 -15.92 4.48 9.78
N PRO A 135 -15.83 5.69 9.18
CA PRO A 135 -14.55 6.27 8.84
C PRO A 135 -13.66 6.43 10.08
N VAL A 136 -12.43 5.95 9.99
CA VAL A 136 -11.40 6.19 11.00
C VAL A 136 -10.62 7.43 10.59
N LYS A 137 -10.45 8.38 11.51
CA LYS A 137 -9.61 9.55 11.28
C LYS A 137 -8.15 9.16 11.48
N MET A 138 -7.33 9.32 10.44
CA MET A 138 -5.88 9.14 10.55
C MET A 138 -5.25 10.36 11.21
N GLU A 139 -4.32 10.15 12.14
CA GLU A 139 -3.54 11.20 12.78
C GLU A 139 -2.32 11.58 11.95
N ASP A 140 -1.68 10.59 11.31
CA ASP A 140 -0.50 10.81 10.48
C ASP A 140 -0.84 11.51 9.15
N PRO A 141 -0.13 12.59 8.79
CA PRO A 141 -0.44 13.37 7.59
C PRO A 141 -0.17 12.61 6.28
N LEU A 142 0.81 11.71 6.22
CA LEU A 142 1.03 10.87 5.05
C LEU A 142 -0.10 9.84 4.94
N ALA A 143 -0.52 9.25 6.05
CA ALA A 143 -1.65 8.32 6.07
C ALA A 143 -2.94 9.00 5.58
N GLN A 144 -3.18 10.25 5.97
CA GLN A 144 -4.27 11.08 5.45
C GLN A 144 -4.17 11.27 3.92
N GLU A 145 -2.98 11.58 3.40
CA GLU A 145 -2.79 11.77 1.95
C GLU A 145 -3.07 10.48 1.17
N PHE A 146 -2.48 9.34 1.59
CA PHE A 146 -2.69 8.03 0.98
C PHE A 146 -4.17 7.63 0.97
N VAL A 147 -4.86 7.71 2.11
CA VAL A 147 -6.27 7.30 2.20
C VAL A 147 -7.18 8.24 1.40
N SER A 148 -6.79 9.51 1.22
CA SER A 148 -7.56 10.46 0.41
C SER A 148 -7.74 9.99 -1.04
N TRP A 149 -6.81 9.21 -1.57
CA TRP A 149 -6.85 8.73 -2.95
C TRP A 149 -7.96 7.71 -3.19
N ARG A 150 -8.46 7.01 -2.16
CA ARG A 150 -9.67 6.16 -2.28
C ARG A 150 -10.91 6.95 -2.69
N GLY A 151 -10.95 8.26 -2.41
CA GLY A 151 -12.03 9.16 -2.84
C GLY A 151 -11.80 9.81 -4.20
N LYS A 152 -10.59 9.69 -4.79
CA LYS A 152 -10.17 10.40 -6.01
C LYS A 152 -9.85 9.45 -7.18
N CYS A 153 -9.32 8.27 -6.88
CA CYS A 153 -8.86 7.26 -7.82
C CYS A 153 -9.72 6.00 -7.73
N LYS A 154 -9.78 5.21 -8.82
CA LYS A 154 -10.42 3.90 -8.78
C LYS A 154 -9.49 2.86 -8.15
N SER A 155 -10.06 1.90 -7.44
CA SER A 155 -9.29 0.77 -6.91
C SER A 155 -9.03 -0.27 -7.99
N THR A 156 -7.81 -0.80 -8.01
CA THR A 156 -7.44 -2.01 -8.72
C THR A 156 -6.86 -3.04 -7.75
N ILE A 157 -7.00 -4.32 -8.08
CA ILE A 157 -6.41 -5.39 -7.28
C ILE A 157 -4.89 -5.44 -7.50
N ARG A 158 -4.17 -5.75 -6.44
CA ARG A 158 -2.76 -6.16 -6.55
C ARG A 158 -2.71 -7.51 -7.27
N SER A 159 -2.13 -7.55 -8.48
CA SER A 159 -2.08 -8.78 -9.30
C SER A 159 -0.88 -9.68 -9.01
N THR A 160 0.11 -9.20 -8.24
CA THR A 160 1.34 -9.92 -7.92
C THR A 160 1.79 -9.65 -6.47
N TYR A 161 2.27 -10.68 -5.79
CA TYR A 161 2.99 -10.58 -4.51
C TYR A 161 4.49 -10.43 -4.80
N GLN A 162 5.22 -9.72 -3.92
CA GLN A 162 6.68 -9.59 -4.02
C GLN A 162 7.36 -10.74 -3.28
#